data_AF-A0AAV4AEG6-F1
#
_entry.id   AF-A0AAV4AEG6-F1
#
_cell.length_a   1.000
_cell.length_b   1.000
_cell.length_c   1.000
_cell.angle_alpha   90.00
_cell.angle_beta   90.00
_cell.angle_gamma   90.00
#
_symmetry.space_group_name_H-M   'P 1'
#
loop_
_entity.id
_entity.type
_entity.pdbx_description
1 polymer ?
#
loop_
_entity_poly.entity_id
_entity_poly.type
_entity_poly.pdbx_seq_one_letter_code
_entity_poly.pdbx_strand_id
1 'polypeptide(L)'
;MLYKIVYTLAAATALCVVCVRSQAQNCQNNFVLSLYQCLSNRSIDRENFLWVTRNGTLGREPADLQSFTSRVCIEKMGLQMCVKTALDNAIALADDQCSQPQKTSLTSLFKGIFKNLEAKCRDPCRASFASELAKCYTDKMFNGEDYLLFNVSSKRDAILGRNSSEVERFCQERSSIMQCLKTSALNCNDATFMLRSFGLDFQALNDTYNVLCNYTEGNNHTCDVLCNHTDSINNKYNVLCNYTEVYMDQASCFSEQTQLFRTCRDAASNRVASIEIALSDFNITDAKFSDDICNLRFNQIQCEATAARQLNDTSKCPRVVLGLRKQQECMLVPYDCRIKTPSRLATACKMADFLIPDRENYKPNSAHALTQAQTQIVLLIVCIISRLYNI
;
A
#
# COMPACT_ATOMS: atom_id res chain seq x y z
N MET A 1 7.04 59.66 53.21
CA MET A 1 6.58 59.62 51.81
C MET A 1 7.16 58.48 50.96
N LEU A 2 7.85 57.48 51.54
CA LEU A 2 8.42 56.35 50.78
C LEU A 2 7.59 55.04 50.84
N TYR A 3 6.62 54.93 51.75
CA TYR A 3 5.79 53.73 51.89
C TYR A 3 4.61 53.62 50.90
N LYS A 4 4.26 54.71 50.22
CA LYS A 4 3.14 54.74 49.24
C LYS A 4 3.52 54.31 47.82
N ILE A 5 4.82 54.14 47.52
CA ILE A 5 5.29 53.79 46.16
C ILE A 5 5.51 52.28 46.00
N VAL A 6 5.70 51.53 47.10
CA VAL A 6 5.94 50.08 47.05
C VAL A 6 4.65 49.28 46.84
N TYR A 7 3.51 49.77 47.35
CA TYR A 7 2.22 49.06 47.21
C TYR A 7 1.60 49.13 45.80
N THR A 8 1.92 50.16 45.01
CA THR A 8 1.40 50.30 43.65
C THR A 8 2.16 49.45 42.62
N LEU A 9 3.43 49.10 42.86
CA LEU A 9 4.19 48.19 41.98
C LEU A 9 3.90 46.70 42.24
N ALA A 10 3.53 46.32 43.47
CA ALA A 10 3.14 44.94 43.77
C ALA A 10 1.74 44.59 43.23
N ALA A 11 0.82 45.55 43.16
CA ALA A 11 -0.51 45.35 42.58
C ALA A 11 -0.47 45.23 41.03
N ALA A 12 0.42 45.97 40.37
CA ALA A 12 0.56 45.91 38.91
C ALA A 12 1.21 44.60 38.40
N THR A 13 2.04 43.95 39.21
CA THR A 13 2.64 42.65 38.87
C THR A 13 1.71 41.47 39.19
N ALA A 14 0.83 41.60 40.20
CA ALA A 14 -0.19 40.58 40.50
C ALA A 14 -1.35 40.55 39.47
N LEU A 15 -1.68 41.68 38.84
CA LEU A 15 -2.74 41.76 37.83
C LEU A 15 -2.35 41.19 36.46
N CYS A 16 -1.05 41.14 36.12
CA CYS A 16 -0.60 40.48 34.87
C CYS A 16 -0.60 38.95 34.96
N VAL A 17 -0.41 38.35 36.14
CA VAL A 17 -0.39 36.88 36.30
C VAL A 17 -1.80 36.27 36.18
N VAL A 18 -2.85 37.03 36.48
CA VAL A 18 -4.25 36.57 36.37
C VAL A 18 -4.77 36.65 34.94
N CYS A 19 -4.36 37.65 34.14
CA CYS A 19 -4.76 37.74 32.73
C CYS A 19 -4.19 36.59 31.86
N VAL A 20 -2.95 36.16 32.11
CA VAL A 20 -2.35 35.03 31.39
C VAL A 20 -3.07 33.71 31.72
N ARG A 21 -3.60 33.58 32.94
CA ARG A 21 -4.34 32.37 33.38
C ARG A 21 -5.77 32.28 32.82
N SER A 22 -6.45 33.41 32.64
CA SER A 22 -7.84 33.41 32.11
C SER A 22 -7.89 33.17 30.60
N GLN A 23 -6.88 33.59 29.84
CA GLN A 23 -6.78 33.31 28.40
C GLN A 23 -6.31 31.88 28.12
N ALA A 24 -5.37 31.36 28.93
CA ALA A 24 -4.92 29.97 28.86
C ALA A 24 -6.08 28.96 29.02
N GLN A 25 -7.08 29.22 29.87
CA GLN A 25 -8.23 28.32 30.04
C GLN A 25 -9.13 28.22 28.81
N ASN A 26 -9.17 29.23 27.94
CA ASN A 26 -10.05 29.23 26.76
C ASN A 26 -9.64 28.19 25.71
N CYS A 27 -8.34 28.01 25.44
CA CYS A 27 -7.88 27.09 24.39
C CYS A 27 -8.25 25.62 24.68
N GLN A 28 -7.97 25.15 25.91
CA GLN A 28 -8.29 23.78 26.31
C GLN A 28 -9.80 23.55 26.42
N ASN A 29 -10.54 24.50 26.99
CA ASN A 29 -12.00 24.41 27.07
C ASN A 29 -12.63 24.34 25.67
N ASN A 30 -12.16 25.15 24.73
CA ASN A 30 -12.66 25.13 23.35
C ASN A 30 -12.40 23.78 22.68
N PHE A 31 -11.20 23.20 22.84
CA PHE A 31 -10.90 21.87 22.31
C PHE A 31 -11.84 20.80 22.90
N VAL A 32 -12.05 20.81 24.22
CA VAL A 32 -12.93 19.87 24.91
C VAL A 32 -14.39 20.02 24.47
N LEU A 33 -14.87 21.26 24.33
CA LEU A 33 -16.21 21.55 23.82
C LEU A 33 -16.38 21.03 22.39
N SER A 34 -15.39 21.25 21.52
CA SER A 34 -15.41 20.71 20.16
C SER A 34 -15.41 19.18 20.16
N LEU A 35 -14.62 18.52 21.02
CA LEU A 35 -14.67 17.07 21.18
C LEU A 35 -16.08 16.60 21.55
N TYR A 36 -16.73 17.24 22.53
CA TYR A 36 -18.07 16.86 22.95
C TYR A 36 -19.12 17.13 21.87
N GLN A 37 -18.98 18.21 21.11
CA GLN A 37 -19.82 18.48 19.95
C GLN A 37 -19.64 17.41 18.86
N CYS A 38 -18.40 16.98 18.59
CA CYS A 38 -18.11 15.90 17.64
C CYS A 38 -18.76 14.58 18.03
N LEU A 39 -18.75 14.25 19.32
CA LEU A 39 -19.39 13.05 19.89
C LEU A 39 -20.92 13.16 19.82
N SER A 40 -21.48 14.28 20.26
CA SER A 40 -22.92 14.54 20.27
C SER A 40 -23.51 14.49 18.86
N ASN A 41 -22.85 15.10 17.87
CA ASN A 41 -23.29 15.08 16.47
C ASN A 41 -23.34 13.67 15.87
N ARG A 42 -22.62 12.71 16.46
CA ARG A 42 -22.59 11.30 16.05
C ARG A 42 -23.38 10.40 17.00
N SER A 43 -24.10 11.01 17.95
CA SER A 43 -24.89 10.30 18.96
C SER A 43 -24.06 9.30 19.77
N ILE A 44 -22.82 9.68 20.10
CA ILE A 44 -21.90 8.90 20.94
C ILE A 44 -21.89 9.51 22.34
N ASP A 45 -22.22 8.70 23.35
CA ASP A 45 -22.21 9.13 24.74
C ASP A 45 -20.79 9.50 25.19
N ARG A 46 -20.66 10.68 25.80
CA ARG A 46 -19.38 11.24 26.23
C ARG A 46 -18.71 10.37 27.31
N GLU A 47 -19.47 9.97 28.32
CA GLU A 47 -18.92 9.24 29.46
C GLU A 47 -18.44 7.85 29.04
N ASN A 48 -19.20 7.19 28.18
CA ASN A 48 -18.82 5.91 27.59
C ASN A 48 -17.61 6.03 26.65
N PHE A 49 -17.54 7.10 25.84
CA PHE A 49 -16.39 7.35 24.97
C PHE A 49 -15.10 7.58 25.77
N LEU A 50 -15.15 8.40 26.82
CA LEU A 50 -14.01 8.63 27.70
C LEU A 50 -13.58 7.32 28.38
N TRP A 51 -14.52 6.48 28.80
CA TRP A 51 -14.22 5.18 29.40
C TRP A 51 -13.46 4.28 28.44
N VAL A 52 -13.93 4.15 27.19
CA VAL A 52 -13.27 3.31 26.17
C VAL A 52 -11.89 3.87 25.80
N THR A 53 -11.78 5.17 25.54
CA THR A 53 -10.53 5.80 25.06
C THR A 53 -9.51 6.06 26.16
N ARG A 54 -9.90 5.95 27.43
CA ARG A 54 -9.01 6.04 28.60
C ARG A 54 -8.86 4.71 29.34
N ASN A 55 -9.21 3.59 28.71
CA ASN A 55 -9.07 2.24 29.28
C ASN A 55 -9.65 2.13 30.71
N GLY A 56 -10.83 2.71 30.91
CA GLY A 56 -11.56 2.65 32.18
C GLY A 56 -11.11 3.63 33.26
N THR A 57 -10.09 4.46 33.02
CA THR A 57 -9.60 5.41 34.05
C THR A 57 -10.44 6.70 34.15
N LEU A 58 -11.36 6.94 33.23
CA LEU A 58 -12.19 8.16 33.20
C LEU A 58 -13.52 7.87 32.53
N GLY A 59 -14.63 8.45 33.02
CA GLY A 59 -15.96 8.27 32.45
C GLY A 59 -16.72 7.08 33.05
N ARG A 60 -17.72 6.57 32.32
CA ARG A 60 -18.62 5.50 32.78
C ARG A 60 -18.62 4.34 31.78
N GLU A 61 -18.57 3.11 32.28
CA GLU A 61 -18.62 1.92 31.44
C GLU A 61 -19.97 1.86 30.67
N PRO A 62 -19.95 1.59 29.35
CA PRO A 62 -21.18 1.36 28.58
C PRO A 62 -21.89 0.07 29.04
N ALA A 63 -23.22 0.10 29.06
CA ALA A 63 -24.03 -1.06 29.43
C ALA A 63 -23.80 -2.27 28.49
N ASP A 64 -23.55 -2.00 27.21
CA ASP A 64 -23.09 -2.97 26.22
C ASP A 64 -21.79 -2.45 25.59
N LEU A 65 -20.66 -2.95 26.10
CA LEU A 65 -19.34 -2.56 25.65
C LEU A 65 -19.08 -2.93 24.19
N GLN A 66 -19.58 -4.08 23.73
CA GLN A 66 -19.32 -4.56 22.38
C GLN A 66 -20.07 -3.72 21.35
N SER A 67 -21.37 -3.52 21.55
CA SER A 67 -22.20 -2.69 20.67
C SER A 67 -21.72 -1.24 20.65
N PHE A 68 -21.39 -0.68 21.82
CA PHE A 68 -20.83 0.67 21.90
C PHE A 68 -19.50 0.79 21.16
N THR A 69 -18.55 -0.12 21.39
CA THR A 69 -17.25 -0.10 20.71
C THR A 69 -17.43 -0.22 19.20
N SER A 70 -18.26 -1.16 18.73
CA SER A 70 -18.56 -1.32 17.31
C SER A 70 -19.07 -0.02 16.68
N ARG A 71 -19.99 0.68 17.36
CA ARG A 71 -20.52 1.96 16.90
C ARG A 71 -19.44 3.05 16.82
N VAL A 72 -18.61 3.18 17.86
CA VAL A 72 -17.52 4.18 17.86
C VAL A 72 -16.52 3.85 16.75
N CYS A 73 -16.28 2.58 16.46
CA CYS A 73 -15.37 2.15 15.39
C CYS A 73 -15.91 2.47 13.98
N ILE A 74 -17.22 2.35 13.76
CA ILE A 74 -17.88 2.80 12.51
C ILE A 74 -17.66 4.32 12.32
N GLU A 75 -17.80 5.10 13.38
CA GLU A 75 -17.67 6.57 13.36
C GLU A 75 -16.22 7.08 13.52
N LYS A 76 -15.23 6.17 13.64
CA LYS A 76 -13.85 6.50 14.01
C LYS A 76 -13.24 7.57 13.12
N MET A 77 -13.32 7.42 11.80
CA MET A 77 -12.79 8.40 10.84
C MET A 77 -13.48 9.75 10.98
N GLY A 78 -14.81 9.78 11.12
CA GLY A 78 -15.57 11.01 11.30
C GLY A 78 -15.21 11.74 12.59
N LEU A 79 -15.09 11.00 13.69
CA LEU A 79 -14.63 11.55 14.98
C LEU A 79 -13.22 12.10 14.88
N GLN A 80 -12.30 11.32 14.31
CA GLN A 80 -10.90 11.71 14.17
C GLN A 80 -10.77 13.00 13.37
N MET A 81 -11.42 13.11 12.20
CA MET A 81 -11.40 14.34 11.42
C MET A 81 -11.98 15.53 12.19
N CYS A 82 -13.13 15.36 12.84
CA CYS A 82 -13.80 16.43 13.58
C CYS A 82 -12.92 16.96 14.72
N VAL A 83 -12.33 16.07 15.53
CA VAL A 83 -11.47 16.46 16.65
C VAL A 83 -10.12 16.96 16.15
N LYS A 84 -9.59 16.43 15.05
CA LYS A 84 -8.36 16.93 14.39
C LYS A 84 -8.53 18.36 13.93
N THR A 85 -9.67 18.73 13.34
CA THR A 85 -9.96 20.12 12.98
C THR A 85 -9.98 21.04 14.20
N ALA A 86 -10.56 20.59 15.32
CA ALA A 86 -10.53 21.35 16.57
C ALA A 86 -9.10 21.53 17.11
N LEU A 87 -8.27 20.48 17.04
CA LEU A 87 -6.86 20.55 17.39
C LEU A 87 -6.12 21.53 16.48
N ASP A 88 -6.31 21.44 15.16
CA ASP A 88 -5.63 22.28 14.16
C ASP A 88 -5.97 23.75 14.36
N ASN A 89 -7.24 24.06 14.67
CA ASN A 89 -7.66 25.40 15.03
C ASN A 89 -6.97 25.88 16.31
N ALA A 90 -6.88 25.02 17.34
CA ALA A 90 -6.24 25.37 18.61
C ALA A 90 -4.73 25.62 18.48
N ILE A 91 -4.01 24.82 17.68
CA ILE A 91 -2.56 24.98 17.48
C ILE A 91 -2.22 26.17 16.56
N ALA A 92 -3.16 26.59 15.69
CA ALA A 92 -3.01 27.76 14.84
C ALA A 92 -3.17 29.09 15.59
N LEU A 93 -3.73 29.08 16.81
CA LEU A 93 -3.84 30.27 17.65
C LEU A 93 -2.46 30.83 18.02
N ALA A 94 -2.37 32.14 18.20
CA ALA A 94 -1.15 32.79 18.67
C ALA A 94 -0.79 32.35 20.10
N ASP A 95 0.49 32.47 20.48
CA ASP A 95 1.00 31.93 21.75
C ASP A 95 0.42 32.63 22.99
N ASP A 96 -0.09 33.86 22.85
CA ASP A 96 -0.84 34.59 23.86
C ASP A 96 -2.24 34.00 24.11
N GLN A 97 -2.84 33.38 23.09
CA GLN A 97 -4.15 32.71 23.16
C GLN A 97 -4.06 31.22 23.51
N CYS A 98 -2.99 30.56 23.06
CA CYS A 98 -2.72 29.16 23.38
C CYS A 98 -1.20 28.93 23.46
N SER A 99 -0.67 28.84 24.67
CA SER A 99 0.78 28.69 24.87
C SER A 99 1.31 27.36 24.32
N GLN A 100 2.60 27.31 23.97
CA GLN A 100 3.22 26.08 23.44
C GLN A 100 3.07 24.83 24.32
N PRO A 101 3.22 24.91 25.66
CA PRO A 101 2.94 23.78 26.54
C PRO A 101 1.50 23.27 26.40
N GLN A 102 0.52 24.16 26.21
CA GLN A 102 -0.88 23.79 26.03
C GLN A 102 -1.11 23.15 24.67
N LYS A 103 -0.55 23.71 23.59
CA LYS A 103 -0.57 23.11 22.25
C LYS A 103 -0.04 21.68 22.29
N THR A 104 1.12 21.47 22.93
CA THR A 104 1.72 20.13 23.11
C THR A 104 0.84 19.19 23.94
N SER A 105 0.23 19.69 25.02
CA SER A 105 -0.70 18.91 25.85
C SER A 105 -1.96 18.49 25.08
N LEU A 106 -2.53 19.38 24.25
CA LEU A 106 -3.69 19.08 23.43
C LEU A 106 -3.37 18.07 22.33
N THR A 107 -2.22 18.23 21.65
CA THR A 107 -1.73 17.24 20.69
C THR A 107 -1.54 15.88 21.35
N SER A 108 -0.95 15.83 22.54
CA SER A 108 -0.75 14.57 23.27
C SER A 108 -2.06 13.92 23.71
N LEU A 109 -3.04 14.72 24.16
CA LEU A 109 -4.38 14.25 24.49
C LEU A 109 -5.09 13.65 23.27
N PHE A 110 -5.09 14.37 22.15
CA PHE A 110 -5.65 13.90 20.88
C PHE A 110 -5.03 12.57 20.45
N LYS A 111 -3.69 12.51 20.40
CA LYS A 111 -2.97 11.28 20.04
C LYS A 111 -3.30 10.12 20.99
N GLY A 112 -3.34 10.37 22.30
CA GLY A 112 -3.65 9.35 23.29
C GLY A 112 -5.06 8.76 23.12
N ILE A 113 -6.07 9.62 22.91
CA ILE A 113 -7.46 9.21 22.69
C ILE A 113 -7.56 8.31 21.44
N PHE A 114 -7.04 8.77 20.31
CA PHE A 114 -7.22 8.06 19.05
C PHE A 114 -6.27 6.86 18.89
N LYS A 115 -5.11 6.85 19.57
CA LYS A 115 -4.27 5.65 19.66
C LYS A 115 -4.97 4.53 20.42
N ASN A 116 -5.61 4.84 21.55
CA ASN A 116 -6.41 3.85 22.28
C ASN A 116 -7.62 3.41 21.47
N LEU A 117 -8.31 4.35 20.82
CA LEU A 117 -9.44 4.02 19.97
C LEU A 117 -9.02 3.12 18.79
N GLU A 118 -7.92 3.41 18.12
CA GLU A 118 -7.37 2.57 17.05
C GLU A 118 -7.05 1.16 17.54
N ALA A 119 -6.47 1.02 18.75
CA ALA A 119 -6.21 -0.28 19.33
C ALA A 119 -7.49 -1.08 19.61
N LYS A 120 -8.58 -0.42 20.01
CA LYS A 120 -9.90 -1.05 20.24
C LYS A 120 -10.64 -1.38 18.95
N CYS A 121 -10.45 -0.55 17.92
CA CYS A 121 -11.12 -0.68 16.63
C CYS A 121 -10.34 -1.48 15.60
N ARG A 122 -9.16 -1.97 15.95
CA ARG A 122 -8.37 -2.82 15.07
C ARG A 122 -9.10 -4.13 14.85
N ASP A 123 -9.47 -4.40 13.60
CA ASP A 123 -10.10 -5.67 13.26
C ASP A 123 -9.07 -6.81 13.45
N PRO A 124 -9.43 -7.89 14.17
CA PRO A 124 -8.57 -9.07 14.31
C PRO A 124 -8.06 -9.62 12.97
N CYS A 125 -8.79 -9.41 11.87
CA CYS A 125 -8.39 -9.83 10.53
C CYS A 125 -7.02 -9.28 10.10
N ARG A 126 -6.56 -8.13 10.62
CA ARG A 126 -5.27 -7.54 10.21
C ARG A 126 -4.10 -8.50 10.41
N ALA A 127 -4.14 -9.31 11.47
CA ALA A 127 -3.06 -10.24 11.80
C ALA A 127 -2.93 -11.39 10.79
N SER A 128 -4.04 -11.84 10.22
CA SER A 128 -4.08 -12.90 9.21
C SER A 128 -4.24 -12.39 7.79
N PHE A 129 -4.50 -11.11 7.56
CA PHE A 129 -4.87 -10.55 6.26
C PHE A 129 -3.91 -10.93 5.14
N ALA A 130 -2.59 -10.75 5.35
CA ALA A 130 -1.58 -11.13 4.36
C ALA A 130 -1.59 -12.64 4.07
N SER A 131 -1.73 -13.48 5.10
CA SER A 131 -1.82 -14.93 4.92
C SER A 131 -3.11 -15.37 4.23
N GLU A 132 -4.24 -14.70 4.48
CA GLU A 132 -5.52 -14.98 3.81
C GLU A 132 -5.47 -14.59 2.32
N LEU A 133 -4.77 -13.51 1.96
CA LEU A 133 -4.53 -13.18 0.56
C LEU A 133 -3.55 -14.16 -0.09
N ALA A 134 -2.52 -14.61 0.64
CA ALA A 134 -1.57 -15.61 0.14
C ALA A 134 -2.26 -16.96 -0.15
N LYS A 135 -3.28 -17.34 0.64
CA LYS A 135 -4.06 -18.57 0.42
C LYS A 135 -4.69 -18.63 -0.96
N CYS A 136 -5.12 -17.50 -1.51
CA CYS A 136 -5.68 -17.44 -2.86
C CYS A 136 -4.73 -17.96 -3.95
N TYR A 137 -3.42 -17.92 -3.70
CA TYR A 137 -2.41 -18.50 -4.59
C TYR A 137 -2.09 -19.95 -4.22
N THR A 138 -1.92 -20.25 -2.92
CA THR A 138 -1.56 -21.60 -2.47
C THR A 138 -2.65 -22.63 -2.77
N ASP A 139 -3.91 -22.23 -2.69
CA ASP A 139 -5.07 -23.09 -3.00
C ASP A 139 -5.10 -23.49 -4.48
N LYS A 140 -4.39 -22.74 -5.34
CA LYS A 140 -4.20 -23.01 -6.76
C LYS A 140 -2.81 -23.58 -7.07
N MET A 141 -2.14 -24.12 -6.04
CA MET A 141 -0.82 -24.74 -6.13
C MET A 141 0.30 -23.79 -6.59
N PHE A 142 0.15 -22.49 -6.35
CA PHE A 142 1.22 -21.51 -6.51
C PHE A 142 1.90 -21.25 -5.16
N ASN A 143 3.21 -21.04 -5.13
CA ASN A 143 3.91 -20.69 -3.90
C ASN A 143 3.50 -19.29 -3.44
N GLY A 144 2.56 -19.16 -2.51
CA GLY A 144 2.04 -17.87 -2.05
C GLY A 144 3.12 -16.81 -1.77
N GLU A 145 4.28 -17.21 -1.24
CA GLU A 145 5.43 -16.33 -0.95
C GLU A 145 6.05 -15.65 -2.18
N ASP A 146 6.07 -16.34 -3.32
CA ASP A 146 6.62 -15.83 -4.59
C ASP A 146 5.69 -14.84 -5.29
N TYR A 147 4.40 -14.85 -4.92
CA TYR A 147 3.35 -14.00 -5.49
C TYR A 147 2.91 -12.89 -4.53
N LEU A 148 3.60 -12.74 -3.38
CA LEU A 148 3.27 -11.71 -2.40
C LEU A 148 3.62 -10.32 -2.93
N LEU A 149 2.81 -9.78 -3.82
CA LEU A 149 2.72 -8.34 -4.08
C LEU A 149 2.35 -7.54 -2.81
N PHE A 150 2.01 -8.25 -1.73
CA PHE A 150 1.57 -7.75 -0.43
C PHE A 150 2.70 -7.27 0.48
N ASN A 151 3.95 -7.60 0.18
CA ASN A 151 5.09 -7.05 0.91
C ASN A 151 5.99 -6.28 -0.07
N VAL A 152 6.33 -5.05 0.32
CA VAL A 152 7.18 -4.13 -0.46
C VAL A 152 8.58 -4.72 -0.65
N SER A 153 8.97 -5.67 0.21
CA SER A 153 10.24 -6.40 0.13
C SER A 153 10.19 -7.73 -0.63
N SER A 154 9.01 -8.18 -1.07
CA SER A 154 8.88 -9.47 -1.76
C SER A 154 9.60 -9.51 -3.11
N LYS A 155 9.99 -10.73 -3.49
CA LYS A 155 10.39 -11.03 -4.87
C LYS A 155 9.14 -10.98 -5.74
N ARG A 156 9.13 -10.11 -6.75
CA ARG A 156 8.00 -9.97 -7.70
C ARG A 156 8.39 -10.51 -9.07
N ASP A 157 9.36 -11.41 -9.10
CA ASP A 157 10.16 -11.66 -10.28
C ASP A 157 9.47 -12.68 -11.23
N ALA A 158 8.56 -13.49 -10.67
CA ALA A 158 7.81 -14.55 -11.34
C ALA A 158 6.30 -14.50 -11.01
N ILE A 159 5.67 -13.32 -11.15
CA ILE A 159 4.26 -13.08 -10.77
C ILE A 159 3.19 -13.94 -11.44
N LEU A 160 3.53 -14.73 -12.47
CA LEU A 160 2.64 -15.69 -13.14
C LEU A 160 3.16 -17.12 -13.03
N GLY A 161 4.41 -17.32 -12.63
CA GLY A 161 5.09 -18.61 -12.77
C GLY A 161 6.56 -18.47 -13.13
N ARG A 162 7.33 -19.53 -12.84
CA ARG A 162 8.76 -19.64 -13.16
C ARG A 162 9.03 -20.39 -14.46
N ASN A 163 8.01 -21.03 -15.03
CA ASN A 163 8.08 -21.80 -16.26
C ASN A 163 6.76 -21.68 -17.05
N SER A 164 6.77 -22.09 -18.31
CA SER A 164 5.61 -21.98 -19.21
C SER A 164 4.36 -22.68 -18.69
N SER A 165 4.51 -23.84 -18.04
CA SER A 165 3.36 -24.60 -17.49
C SER A 165 2.72 -23.87 -16.32
N GLU A 166 3.53 -23.29 -15.42
CA GLU A 166 3.02 -22.46 -14.32
C GLU A 166 2.31 -21.21 -14.83
N VAL A 167 2.88 -20.53 -15.84
CA VAL A 167 2.26 -19.34 -16.46
C VAL A 167 0.92 -19.69 -17.10
N GLU A 168 0.86 -20.77 -17.87
CA GLU A 168 -0.38 -21.24 -18.49
C GLU A 168 -1.45 -21.53 -17.44
N ARG A 169 -1.10 -22.32 -16.41
CA ARG A 169 -1.99 -22.62 -15.28
C ARG A 169 -2.44 -21.36 -14.55
N PHE A 170 -1.53 -20.40 -14.33
CA PHE A 170 -1.87 -19.15 -13.66
C PHE A 170 -2.91 -18.38 -14.46
N CYS A 171 -2.72 -18.30 -15.77
CA CYS A 171 -3.63 -17.59 -16.64
C CYS A 171 -5.01 -18.24 -16.72
N GLN A 172 -5.09 -19.58 -16.65
CA GLN A 172 -6.35 -20.32 -16.50
C GLN A 172 -7.05 -20.02 -15.16
N GLU A 173 -6.29 -19.92 -14.06
CA GLU A 173 -6.82 -19.71 -12.71
C GLU A 173 -6.98 -18.22 -12.32
N ARG A 174 -6.49 -17.29 -13.15
CA ARG A 174 -6.43 -15.84 -12.86
C ARG A 174 -7.73 -15.28 -12.30
N SER A 175 -8.85 -15.58 -12.96
CA SER A 175 -10.17 -15.09 -12.56
C SER A 175 -10.58 -15.63 -11.18
N SER A 176 -10.25 -16.89 -10.89
CA SER A 176 -10.50 -17.51 -9.58
C SER A 176 -9.64 -16.88 -8.49
N ILE A 177 -8.35 -16.66 -8.76
CA ILE A 177 -7.42 -15.98 -7.84
C ILE A 177 -7.92 -14.57 -7.54
N MET A 178 -8.25 -13.77 -8.56
CA MET A 178 -8.74 -12.40 -8.37
C MET A 178 -10.06 -12.35 -7.59
N GLN A 179 -10.97 -13.30 -7.83
CA GLN A 179 -12.20 -13.40 -7.06
C GLN A 179 -11.95 -13.77 -5.60
N CYS A 180 -11.02 -14.69 -5.34
CA CYS A 180 -10.58 -15.03 -3.98
C CYS A 180 -10.02 -13.81 -3.27
N LEU A 181 -9.08 -13.07 -3.89
CA LEU A 181 -8.46 -11.89 -3.29
C LEU A 181 -9.49 -10.83 -2.90
N LYS A 182 -10.46 -10.54 -3.79
CA LYS A 182 -11.57 -9.62 -3.52
C LYS A 182 -12.43 -10.12 -2.35
N THR A 183 -12.76 -11.40 -2.32
CA THR A 183 -13.59 -12.00 -1.27
C THR A 183 -12.88 -11.96 0.09
N SER A 184 -11.60 -12.34 0.14
CA SER A 184 -10.78 -12.27 1.35
C SER A 184 -10.65 -10.83 1.87
N ALA A 185 -10.57 -9.85 0.97
CA ALA A 185 -10.59 -8.43 1.36
C ALA A 185 -11.93 -7.99 1.95
N LEU A 186 -13.06 -8.42 1.37
CA LEU A 186 -14.39 -8.09 1.89
C LEU A 186 -14.65 -8.65 3.29
N ASN A 187 -13.97 -9.74 3.67
CA ASN A 187 -14.07 -10.35 5.00
C ASN A 187 -13.28 -9.60 6.09
N CYS A 188 -12.59 -8.51 5.75
CA CYS A 188 -11.77 -7.75 6.68
C CYS A 188 -12.16 -6.26 6.61
N ASN A 189 -12.75 -5.72 7.68
CA ASN A 189 -13.22 -4.32 7.68
C ASN A 189 -12.09 -3.31 7.47
N ASP A 190 -10.86 -3.69 7.86
CA ASP A 190 -9.66 -2.90 7.67
C ASP A 190 -8.94 -3.16 6.33
N ALA A 191 -9.52 -3.93 5.41
CA ALA A 191 -8.87 -4.29 4.14
C ALA A 191 -8.42 -3.06 3.34
N THR A 192 -9.22 -2.00 3.25
CA THR A 192 -8.84 -0.77 2.54
C THR A 192 -7.59 -0.12 3.13
N PHE A 193 -7.39 -0.18 4.45
CA PHE A 193 -6.15 0.27 5.08
C PHE A 193 -5.00 -0.70 4.74
N MET A 194 -5.21 -2.00 4.93
CA MET A 194 -4.19 -3.03 4.71
C MET A 194 -3.70 -3.10 3.26
N LEU A 195 -4.59 -2.93 2.28
CA LEU A 195 -4.25 -2.90 0.87
C LEU A 195 -3.39 -1.67 0.54
N ARG A 196 -3.71 -0.50 1.12
CA ARG A 196 -2.90 0.71 0.94
C ARG A 196 -1.52 0.60 1.58
N SER A 197 -1.40 0.02 2.78
CA SER A 197 -0.09 -0.25 3.40
C SER A 197 0.75 -1.21 2.56
N PHE A 198 0.12 -2.18 1.91
CA PHE A 198 0.80 -3.10 1.00
C PHE A 198 1.10 -2.48 -0.38
N GLY A 199 0.59 -1.28 -0.66
CA GLY A 199 0.68 -0.65 -1.98
C GLY A 199 -0.04 -1.46 -3.06
N LEU A 200 -1.11 -2.19 -2.68
CA LEU A 200 -1.86 -3.06 -3.56
C LEU A 200 -3.17 -2.41 -4.00
N ASP A 201 -3.45 -2.55 -5.28
CA ASP A 201 -4.70 -2.14 -5.92
C ASP A 201 -5.16 -3.31 -6.79
N PHE A 202 -6.32 -3.90 -6.46
CA PHE A 202 -6.82 -5.06 -7.18
C PHE A 202 -7.19 -4.77 -8.63
N GLN A 203 -7.54 -3.51 -8.97
CA GLN A 203 -7.80 -3.13 -10.34
C GLN A 203 -6.49 -3.10 -11.12
N ALA A 204 -5.47 -2.39 -10.62
CA ALA A 204 -4.15 -2.34 -11.23
C ALA A 204 -3.52 -3.74 -11.35
N LEU A 205 -3.73 -4.58 -10.34
CA LEU A 205 -3.31 -5.97 -10.34
C LEU A 205 -4.00 -6.79 -11.43
N ASN A 206 -5.33 -6.72 -11.49
CA ASN A 206 -6.12 -7.43 -12.49
C ASN A 206 -5.73 -6.99 -13.91
N ASP A 207 -5.53 -5.69 -14.13
CA ASP A 207 -5.08 -5.15 -15.42
C ASP A 207 -3.70 -5.69 -15.79
N THR A 208 -2.78 -5.75 -14.81
CA THR A 208 -1.48 -6.37 -15.01
C THR A 208 -1.63 -7.84 -15.40
N TYR A 209 -2.41 -8.63 -14.67
CA TYR A 209 -2.65 -10.02 -15.04
C TYR A 209 -3.36 -10.19 -16.37
N ASN A 210 -4.27 -9.31 -16.75
CA ASN A 210 -4.93 -9.36 -18.05
C ASN A 210 -3.91 -9.18 -19.17
N VAL A 211 -3.09 -8.14 -19.09
CA VAL A 211 -2.01 -7.85 -20.04
C VAL A 211 -0.99 -8.96 -20.15
N LEU A 212 -0.68 -9.60 -19.02
CA LEU A 212 0.26 -10.70 -18.94
C LEU A 212 -0.36 -12.03 -19.39
N CYS A 213 -1.65 -12.25 -19.18
CA CYS A 213 -2.32 -13.51 -19.54
C CYS A 213 -3.06 -13.50 -20.87
N ASN A 214 -3.11 -12.37 -21.57
CA ASN A 214 -3.74 -12.27 -22.90
C ASN A 214 -3.06 -13.17 -23.98
N TYR A 215 -2.10 -14.02 -23.59
CA TYR A 215 -1.44 -15.06 -24.38
C TYR A 215 -2.21 -16.38 -24.47
N THR A 216 -3.01 -16.77 -23.47
CA THR A 216 -3.42 -18.19 -23.37
C THR A 216 -4.69 -18.59 -24.12
N GLU A 217 -5.46 -17.66 -24.68
CA GLU A 217 -6.70 -17.99 -25.39
C GLU A 217 -6.51 -18.16 -26.92
N GLY A 218 -5.28 -18.06 -27.43
CA GLY A 218 -4.98 -17.93 -28.86
C GLY A 218 -4.19 -19.07 -29.50
N ASN A 219 -4.39 -20.34 -29.12
CA ASN A 219 -3.91 -21.48 -29.93
C ASN A 219 -4.83 -21.70 -31.14
N ASN A 220 -4.80 -20.75 -32.09
CA ASN A 220 -4.85 -20.94 -33.53
C ASN A 220 -5.25 -19.63 -34.22
N HIS A 221 -4.26 -19.04 -34.88
CA HIS A 221 -4.39 -18.06 -35.95
C HIS A 221 -4.83 -16.63 -35.55
N THR A 222 -4.03 -15.68 -36.05
CA THR A 222 -4.38 -14.27 -36.27
C THR A 222 -4.67 -13.42 -35.03
N CYS A 223 -3.60 -12.80 -34.49
CA CYS A 223 -3.68 -11.50 -33.80
C CYS A 223 -4.12 -10.38 -34.75
N ASP A 224 -5.29 -10.49 -35.40
CA ASP A 224 -5.78 -9.50 -36.38
C ASP A 224 -7.05 -8.76 -35.94
N VAL A 225 -7.71 -9.14 -34.82
CA VAL A 225 -9.07 -8.63 -34.54
C VAL A 225 -9.21 -7.78 -33.27
N LEU A 226 -8.21 -7.69 -32.39
CA LEU A 226 -8.30 -6.84 -31.17
C LEU A 226 -7.36 -5.63 -31.15
N CYS A 227 -6.62 -5.37 -32.23
CA CYS A 227 -5.82 -4.16 -32.36
C CYS A 227 -6.61 -2.96 -32.93
N ASN A 228 -7.88 -3.14 -33.32
CA ASN A 228 -8.60 -2.15 -34.13
C ASN A 228 -9.95 -1.69 -33.55
N HIS A 229 -10.07 -1.60 -32.23
CA HIS A 229 -11.13 -0.80 -31.63
C HIS A 229 -10.57 0.36 -30.80
N THR A 230 -10.89 1.54 -31.32
CA THR A 230 -10.87 2.86 -30.72
C THR A 230 -11.31 2.84 -29.25
N ASP A 231 -10.34 2.88 -28.35
CA ASP A 231 -10.30 3.82 -27.23
C ASP A 231 -8.85 3.97 -26.73
N SER A 232 -8.35 5.20 -26.84
CA SER A 232 -6.95 5.64 -26.95
C SER A 232 -6.03 5.40 -25.73
N ILE A 233 -6.47 4.66 -24.70
CA ILE A 233 -5.70 4.53 -23.44
C ILE A 233 -5.47 3.06 -23.01
N ASN A 234 -6.29 2.11 -23.46
CA ASN A 234 -6.25 0.73 -22.93
C ASN A 234 -5.52 -0.30 -23.81
N ASN A 235 -5.25 -0.01 -25.08
CA ASN A 235 -4.64 -0.98 -26.02
C ASN A 235 -3.10 -0.97 -26.10
N LYS A 236 -2.40 -0.18 -25.26
CA LYS A 236 -0.94 0.02 -25.40
C LYS A 236 -0.04 -0.99 -24.68
N TYR A 237 -0.63 -2.00 -24.04
CA TYR A 237 0.12 -2.89 -23.16
C TYR A 237 -0.27 -4.37 -23.37
N ASN A 238 -0.24 -4.92 -24.58
CA ASN A 238 -0.22 -6.39 -24.71
C ASN A 238 1.23 -6.87 -24.60
N VAL A 239 1.58 -7.47 -23.46
CA VAL A 239 2.98 -7.60 -23.02
C VAL A 239 3.51 -9.02 -23.07
N LEU A 240 2.68 -10.05 -23.00
CA LEU A 240 3.16 -11.44 -23.03
C LEU A 240 2.67 -12.27 -24.21
N CYS A 241 1.69 -11.78 -24.99
CA CYS A 241 1.16 -12.51 -26.14
C CYS A 241 2.25 -12.93 -27.15
N ASN A 242 3.34 -12.15 -27.25
CA ASN A 242 4.43 -12.40 -28.18
C ASN A 242 5.78 -12.67 -27.48
N TYR A 243 5.84 -12.64 -26.14
CA TYR A 243 7.11 -12.46 -25.40
C TYR A 243 7.27 -13.37 -24.19
N THR A 244 6.65 -14.56 -24.18
CA THR A 244 6.81 -15.56 -23.11
C THR A 244 8.28 -15.85 -22.81
N GLU A 245 9.13 -15.91 -23.83
CA GLU A 245 10.58 -16.12 -23.67
C GLU A 245 11.26 -14.97 -22.92
N VAL A 246 10.92 -13.72 -23.23
CA VAL A 246 11.41 -12.54 -22.50
C VAL A 246 10.99 -12.59 -21.03
N TYR A 247 9.78 -13.10 -20.76
CA TYR A 247 9.29 -13.29 -19.40
C TYR A 247 10.04 -14.38 -18.63
N MET A 248 10.32 -15.53 -19.27
CA MET A 248 11.10 -16.59 -18.63
C MET A 248 12.52 -16.12 -18.32
N ASP A 249 13.13 -15.39 -19.25
CA ASP A 249 14.44 -14.79 -19.04
C ASP A 249 14.37 -13.72 -17.94
N GLN A 250 13.27 -12.98 -17.82
CA GLN A 250 13.02 -12.08 -16.70
C GLN A 250 12.94 -12.81 -15.36
N ALA A 251 12.12 -13.85 -15.26
CA ALA A 251 11.97 -14.63 -14.03
C ALA A 251 13.31 -15.24 -13.61
N SER A 252 14.08 -15.74 -14.57
CA SER A 252 15.45 -16.24 -14.36
C SER A 252 16.38 -15.13 -13.87
N CYS A 253 16.37 -13.97 -14.55
CA CYS A 253 17.22 -12.82 -14.28
C CYS A 253 17.17 -12.31 -12.85
N PHE A 254 15.96 -12.25 -12.30
CA PHE A 254 15.71 -11.65 -10.99
C PHE A 254 15.42 -12.69 -9.91
N SER A 255 15.55 -13.99 -10.23
CA SER A 255 15.41 -15.08 -9.26
C SER A 255 16.39 -14.94 -8.07
N GLU A 256 17.61 -14.50 -8.35
CA GLU A 256 18.63 -14.18 -7.37
C GLU A 256 18.55 -12.71 -6.96
N GLN A 257 18.21 -12.48 -5.69
CA GLN A 257 18.10 -11.12 -5.17
C GLN A 257 19.49 -10.56 -4.86
N THR A 258 19.98 -9.70 -5.73
CA THR A 258 21.26 -9.02 -5.51
C THR A 258 21.18 -8.05 -4.34
N GLN A 259 22.33 -7.69 -3.76
CA GLN A 259 22.38 -6.73 -2.66
C GLN A 259 21.75 -5.38 -3.03
N LEU A 260 21.87 -4.95 -4.29
CA LEU A 260 21.29 -3.69 -4.76
C LEU A 260 19.75 -3.72 -4.71
N PHE A 261 19.13 -4.82 -5.15
CA PHE A 261 17.68 -4.99 -5.05
C PHE A 261 17.21 -5.07 -3.60
N ARG A 262 17.95 -5.78 -2.73
CA ARG A 262 17.66 -5.82 -1.29
C ARG A 262 17.66 -4.42 -0.69
N THR A 263 18.69 -3.62 -0.94
CA THR A 263 18.77 -2.25 -0.43
C THR A 263 17.57 -1.39 -0.86
N CYS A 264 17.14 -1.46 -2.13
CA CYS A 264 15.96 -0.73 -2.60
C CYS A 264 14.68 -1.15 -1.87
N ARG A 265 14.50 -2.47 -1.69
CA ARG A 265 13.33 -3.08 -1.06
C ARG A 265 13.28 -2.84 0.45
N ASP A 266 14.40 -2.95 1.14
CA ASP A 266 14.53 -2.69 2.58
C ASP A 266 14.29 -1.21 2.88
N ALA A 267 14.83 -0.31 2.05
CA ALA A 267 14.56 1.12 2.17
C ALA A 267 13.07 1.42 2.02
N ALA A 268 12.39 0.75 1.08
CA ALA A 268 10.95 0.90 0.88
C ALA A 268 10.16 0.35 2.09
N SER A 269 10.48 -0.86 2.55
CA SER A 269 9.82 -1.50 3.70
C SER A 269 9.95 -0.65 4.98
N ASN A 270 11.17 -0.22 5.31
CA ASN A 270 11.42 0.66 6.45
C ASN A 270 10.66 1.99 6.35
N ARG A 271 10.53 2.52 5.12
CA ARG A 271 9.81 3.77 4.89
C ARG A 271 8.31 3.60 5.07
N VAL A 272 7.70 2.51 4.60
CA VAL A 272 6.28 2.19 4.85
C VAL A 272 6.02 2.13 6.35
N ALA A 273 6.81 1.37 7.11
CA ALA A 273 6.66 1.29 8.55
C ALA A 273 6.73 2.67 9.22
N SER A 274 7.66 3.54 8.79
CA SER A 274 7.75 4.91 9.31
C SER A 274 6.52 5.78 8.97
N ILE A 275 5.95 5.61 7.77
CA ILE A 275 4.77 6.35 7.31
C ILE A 275 3.52 5.87 8.05
N GLU A 276 3.39 4.56 8.29
CA GLU A 276 2.32 3.98 9.09
C GLU A 276 2.38 4.45 10.54
N ILE A 277 3.57 4.47 11.15
CA ILE A 277 3.77 5.03 12.49
C ILE A 277 3.38 6.51 12.50
N ALA A 278 3.82 7.29 11.50
CA ALA A 278 3.47 8.70 11.41
C ALA A 278 1.96 8.93 11.26
N LEU A 279 1.27 8.07 10.51
CA LEU A 279 -0.19 8.12 10.38
C LEU A 279 -0.87 7.73 11.69
N SER A 280 -0.42 6.64 12.33
CA SER A 280 -0.94 6.18 13.63
C SER A 280 -0.69 7.18 14.76
N ASP A 281 0.39 7.95 14.69
CA ASP A 281 0.71 9.03 15.61
C ASP A 281 0.07 10.36 15.20
N PHE A 282 -0.74 10.37 14.14
CA PHE A 282 -1.41 11.53 13.57
C PHE A 282 -0.47 12.70 13.22
N ASN A 283 0.79 12.38 12.93
CA ASN A 283 1.77 13.34 12.42
C ASN A 283 1.52 13.69 10.95
N ILE A 284 0.81 12.83 10.23
CA ILE A 284 0.39 13.03 8.84
C ILE A 284 -1.11 12.75 8.68
N THR A 285 -1.71 13.31 7.64
CA THR A 285 -3.11 13.04 7.26
C THR A 285 -3.21 11.81 6.37
N ASP A 286 -4.41 11.25 6.18
CA ASP A 286 -4.65 10.16 5.23
C ASP A 286 -4.26 10.53 3.79
N ALA A 287 -4.50 11.79 3.41
CA ALA A 287 -4.09 12.31 2.11
C ALA A 287 -2.56 12.29 1.97
N LYS A 288 -1.85 12.79 2.98
CA LYS A 288 -0.38 12.78 3.01
C LYS A 288 0.20 11.36 3.05
N PHE A 289 -0.43 10.46 3.80
CA PHE A 289 -0.09 9.04 3.81
C PHE A 289 -0.19 8.45 2.40
N SER A 290 -1.32 8.68 1.72
CA SER A 290 -1.52 8.22 0.34
C SER A 290 -0.45 8.79 -0.61
N ASP A 291 -0.15 10.08 -0.51
CA ASP A 291 0.88 10.72 -1.34
C ASP A 291 2.28 10.16 -1.06
N ASP A 292 2.60 9.88 0.21
CA ASP A 292 3.89 9.31 0.59
C ASP A 292 4.05 7.86 0.13
N ILE A 293 3.00 7.04 0.20
CA ILE A 293 2.99 5.69 -0.36
C ILE A 293 3.16 5.73 -1.88
N CYS A 294 2.46 6.62 -2.58
CA CYS A 294 2.62 6.78 -4.03
C CYS A 294 4.06 7.20 -4.38
N ASN A 295 4.61 8.19 -3.68
CA ASN A 295 5.99 8.63 -3.91
C ASN A 295 7.01 7.54 -3.63
N LEU A 296 6.79 6.77 -2.57
CA LEU A 296 7.63 5.63 -2.22
C LEU A 296 7.64 4.58 -3.34
N ARG A 297 6.47 4.27 -3.91
CA ARG A 297 6.35 3.32 -5.02
C ARG A 297 7.15 3.78 -6.24
N PHE A 298 7.05 5.05 -6.64
CA PHE A 298 7.86 5.58 -7.75
C PHE A 298 9.36 5.55 -7.46
N ASN A 299 9.76 5.89 -6.24
CA ASN A 299 11.16 5.83 -5.83
C ASN A 299 11.69 4.39 -5.85
N GLN A 300 10.89 3.41 -5.41
CA GLN A 300 11.25 2.00 -5.49
C GLN A 300 11.47 1.57 -6.94
N ILE A 301 10.54 1.88 -7.85
CA ILE A 301 10.66 1.56 -9.29
C ILE A 301 11.95 2.15 -9.87
N GLN A 302 12.26 3.41 -9.54
CA GLN A 302 13.48 4.07 -10.01
C GLN A 302 14.76 3.46 -9.42
N CYS A 303 14.74 3.10 -8.13
CA CYS A 303 15.84 2.43 -7.45
C CYS A 303 16.11 1.06 -8.09
N GLU A 304 15.08 0.23 -8.23
CA GLU A 304 15.18 -1.10 -8.84
C GLU A 304 15.62 -1.03 -10.31
N ALA A 305 15.09 -0.08 -11.08
CA ALA A 305 15.53 0.13 -12.47
C ALA A 305 16.98 0.62 -12.57
N THR A 306 17.51 1.29 -11.53
CA THR A 306 18.91 1.71 -11.46
C THR A 306 19.80 0.54 -11.04
N ALA A 307 19.39 -0.23 -10.03
CA ALA A 307 20.05 -1.47 -9.60
C ALA A 307 20.17 -2.44 -10.78
N ALA A 308 19.09 -2.65 -11.53
CA ALA A 308 19.06 -3.47 -12.74
C ALA A 308 20.11 -3.03 -13.78
N ARG A 309 20.24 -1.73 -14.03
CA ARG A 309 21.23 -1.18 -14.97
C ARG A 309 22.66 -1.28 -14.44
N GLN A 310 22.86 -1.10 -13.14
CA GLN A 310 24.17 -1.20 -12.49
C GLN A 310 24.69 -2.63 -12.45
N LEU A 311 23.79 -3.62 -12.42
CA LEU A 311 24.19 -5.01 -12.49
C LEU A 311 24.87 -5.36 -13.80
N ASN A 312 24.74 -4.52 -14.86
CA ASN A 312 25.42 -4.38 -16.17
C ASN A 312 26.17 -5.58 -16.79
N ASP A 313 25.93 -6.76 -16.27
CA ASP A 313 26.25 -8.04 -16.81
C ASP A 313 25.12 -8.32 -17.79
N THR A 314 25.19 -7.63 -18.92
CA THR A 314 24.26 -7.80 -20.04
C THR A 314 24.24 -9.24 -20.54
N SER A 315 25.22 -10.06 -20.15
CA SER A 315 25.22 -11.51 -20.37
C SER A 315 24.18 -12.25 -19.51
N LYS A 316 23.85 -11.73 -18.32
CA LYS A 316 22.83 -12.28 -17.43
C LYS A 316 21.43 -11.76 -17.75
N CYS A 317 21.30 -10.45 -17.99
CA CYS A 317 20.00 -9.80 -18.22
C CYS A 317 20.00 -8.85 -19.40
N PRO A 318 19.45 -9.28 -20.55
CA PRO A 318 19.29 -8.44 -21.72
C PRO A 318 18.44 -7.20 -21.44
N ARG A 319 18.73 -6.08 -22.12
CA ARG A 319 18.01 -4.81 -21.92
C ARG A 319 16.50 -4.97 -22.07
N VAL A 320 16.08 -5.76 -23.06
CA VAL A 320 14.67 -6.06 -23.34
C VAL A 320 13.95 -6.66 -22.12
N VAL A 321 14.62 -7.56 -21.41
CA VAL A 321 14.15 -8.17 -20.16
C VAL A 321 14.01 -7.12 -19.05
N LEU A 322 14.97 -6.20 -18.94
CA LEU A 322 14.88 -5.07 -18.00
C LEU A 322 13.69 -4.14 -18.32
N GLY A 323 13.44 -3.92 -19.61
CA GLY A 323 12.31 -3.12 -20.08
C GLY A 323 10.96 -3.76 -19.74
N LEU A 324 10.84 -5.08 -19.90
CA LEU A 324 9.67 -5.86 -19.48
C LEU A 324 9.42 -5.73 -17.98
N ARG A 325 10.45 -5.94 -17.16
CA ARG A 325 10.39 -5.81 -15.70
C ARG A 325 9.88 -4.44 -15.29
N LYS A 326 10.45 -3.39 -15.89
CA LYS A 326 10.07 -2.00 -15.60
C LYS A 326 8.61 -1.74 -15.96
N GLN A 327 8.15 -2.23 -17.12
CA GLN A 327 6.76 -2.09 -17.52
C GLN A 327 5.80 -2.76 -16.52
N GLN A 328 6.10 -3.99 -16.08
CA GLN A 328 5.29 -4.70 -15.09
C GLN A 328 5.17 -3.92 -13.78
N GLU A 329 6.29 -3.44 -13.24
CA GLU A 329 6.28 -2.67 -11.99
C GLU A 329 5.48 -1.36 -12.11
N CYS A 330 5.52 -0.72 -13.28
CA CYS A 330 4.72 0.46 -13.61
C CYS A 330 3.22 0.18 -13.73
N MET A 331 2.86 -1.00 -14.25
CA MET A 331 1.47 -1.46 -14.32
C MET A 331 0.91 -1.87 -12.95
N LEU A 332 1.77 -2.19 -11.99
CA LEU A 332 1.39 -2.46 -10.61
C LEU A 332 1.27 -1.19 -9.76
N VAL A 333 1.50 0.00 -10.32
CA VAL A 333 1.26 1.26 -9.60
C VAL A 333 -0.25 1.42 -9.36
N PRO A 334 -0.71 1.64 -8.12
CA PRO A 334 -2.13 1.86 -7.80
C PRO A 334 -2.76 2.97 -8.64
N TYR A 335 -4.03 2.82 -8.99
CA TYR A 335 -4.73 3.76 -9.88
C TYR A 335 -4.76 5.18 -9.30
N ASP A 336 -5.04 5.29 -7.99
CA ASP A 336 -5.02 6.56 -7.27
C ASP A 336 -3.67 7.29 -7.40
N CYS A 337 -2.56 6.56 -7.39
CA CYS A 337 -1.22 7.15 -7.56
C CYS A 337 -1.01 7.69 -8.97
N ARG A 338 -1.56 7.02 -9.99
CA ARG A 338 -1.48 7.46 -11.39
C ARG A 338 -2.23 8.78 -11.61
N ILE A 339 -3.40 8.91 -11.00
CA ILE A 339 -4.21 10.14 -11.07
C ILE A 339 -3.57 11.29 -10.28
N LYS A 340 -3.14 11.04 -9.04
CA LYS A 340 -2.63 12.09 -8.15
C LYS A 340 -1.30 12.67 -8.61
N THR A 341 -0.43 11.86 -9.20
CA THR A 341 0.96 12.26 -9.50
C THR A 341 1.42 11.83 -10.91
N PRO A 342 0.72 12.27 -11.97
CA PRO A 342 0.99 11.82 -13.34
C PRO A 342 2.40 12.17 -13.83
N SER A 343 2.98 13.29 -13.37
CA SER A 343 4.34 13.70 -13.71
C SER A 343 5.41 12.75 -13.14
N ARG A 344 5.21 12.26 -11.91
CA ARG A 344 6.09 11.28 -11.26
C ARG A 344 5.98 9.92 -11.96
N LEU A 345 4.76 9.49 -12.28
CA LEU A 345 4.53 8.30 -13.10
C LEU A 345 5.25 8.42 -14.45
N ALA A 346 5.05 9.51 -15.19
CA ALA A 346 5.70 9.71 -16.49
C ALA A 346 7.25 9.70 -16.39
N THR A 347 7.81 10.17 -15.29
CA THR A 347 9.26 10.14 -15.05
C THR A 347 9.77 8.74 -14.71
N ALA A 348 9.07 8.01 -13.83
CA ALA A 348 9.44 6.66 -13.42
C ALA A 348 9.16 5.61 -14.51
N CYS A 349 8.10 5.80 -15.29
CA CYS A 349 7.49 4.83 -16.19
C CYS A 349 7.44 5.32 -17.64
N LYS A 350 8.58 5.80 -18.14
CA LYS A 350 8.72 6.24 -19.54
C LYS A 350 8.52 5.04 -20.47
N MET A 351 7.58 5.16 -21.41
CA MET A 351 7.29 4.08 -22.37
C MET A 351 8.51 3.68 -23.21
N ALA A 352 9.39 4.63 -23.54
CA ALA A 352 10.62 4.36 -24.28
C ALA A 352 11.55 3.38 -23.53
N ASP A 353 11.48 3.34 -22.18
CA ASP A 353 12.29 2.43 -21.37
C ASP A 353 11.72 1.01 -21.31
N PHE A 354 10.50 0.78 -21.83
CA PHE A 354 9.90 -0.55 -21.87
C PHE A 354 10.47 -1.41 -23.00
N LEU A 355 11.10 -0.78 -24.00
CA LEU A 355 11.75 -1.46 -25.13
C LEU A 355 10.80 -2.41 -25.88
N ILE A 356 9.53 -2.00 -26.03
CA ILE A 356 8.51 -2.81 -26.73
C ILE A 356 8.96 -3.18 -28.16
N PRO A 357 9.48 -2.26 -29.00
CA PRO A 357 9.93 -2.61 -30.36
C PRO A 357 11.07 -3.64 -30.39
N ASP A 358 11.94 -3.62 -29.39
CA ASP A 358 13.09 -4.52 -29.33
C ASP A 358 12.68 -5.96 -28.95
N ARG A 359 11.49 -6.14 -28.36
CA ARG A 359 10.99 -7.46 -27.96
C ARG A 359 10.65 -8.35 -29.14
N GLU A 360 10.17 -7.76 -30.25
CA GLU A 360 9.81 -8.50 -31.48
C GLU A 360 11.00 -9.23 -32.09
N ASN A 361 12.19 -8.67 -31.88
CA ASN A 361 13.45 -9.21 -32.42
C ASN A 361 14.26 -9.96 -31.35
N TYR A 362 13.71 -10.10 -30.14
CA TYR A 362 14.41 -10.78 -29.06
C TYR A 362 14.52 -12.27 -29.36
N LYS A 363 15.75 -12.79 -29.27
CA LYS A 363 16.01 -14.22 -29.31
C LYS A 363 16.50 -14.62 -27.92
N PRO A 364 15.88 -15.61 -27.27
CA PRO A 364 16.27 -16.03 -25.94
C PRO A 364 17.71 -16.53 -25.96
N ASN A 365 18.41 -16.34 -24.85
CA ASN A 365 19.73 -16.93 -24.69
C ASN A 365 19.58 -18.46 -24.78
N SER A 366 20.33 -19.09 -25.68
CA SER A 366 20.22 -20.51 -26.06
C SER A 366 20.31 -21.51 -24.91
N ALA A 367 20.80 -21.09 -23.74
CA ALA A 367 20.82 -21.87 -22.51
C ALA A 367 19.40 -22.27 -22.02
N HIS A 368 18.40 -21.40 -22.16
CA HIS A 368 17.00 -21.71 -21.79
C HIS A 368 16.24 -22.47 -22.89
N ALA A 369 16.60 -22.26 -24.15
CA ALA A 369 16.03 -23.02 -25.26
C ALA A 369 16.40 -24.52 -25.18
N LEU A 370 17.61 -24.82 -24.70
CA LEU A 370 18.09 -26.19 -24.51
C LEU A 370 17.35 -26.94 -23.40
N THR A 371 17.04 -26.30 -22.26
CA THR A 371 16.26 -26.93 -21.19
C THR A 371 14.80 -27.14 -21.58
N GLN A 372 14.18 -26.22 -22.31
CA GLN A 372 12.83 -26.42 -22.85
C GLN A 372 12.79 -27.57 -23.88
N ALA A 373 13.74 -27.63 -24.81
CA ALA A 373 13.83 -28.71 -25.79
C ALA A 373 14.07 -30.07 -25.13
N GLN A 374 14.95 -30.13 -24.11
CA GLN A 374 15.17 -31.35 -23.33
C GLN A 374 13.91 -31.78 -22.57
N THR A 375 13.16 -30.85 -21.99
CA THR A 375 11.91 -31.16 -21.26
C THR A 375 10.83 -31.68 -22.21
N GLN A 376 10.70 -31.10 -23.41
CA GLN A 376 9.79 -31.62 -24.44
C GLN A 376 10.19 -33.00 -24.94
N ILE A 377 11.49 -33.27 -25.13
CA ILE A 377 12.00 -34.60 -25.51
C ILE A 377 11.69 -35.62 -24.40
N VAL A 378 11.89 -35.27 -23.13
CA VAL A 378 11.56 -36.15 -21.99
C VAL A 378 10.06 -36.42 -21.93
N LEU A 379 9.20 -35.41 -22.10
CA LEU A 379 7.74 -35.59 -22.16
C LEU A 379 7.31 -36.48 -23.34
N LEU A 380 7.94 -36.31 -24.52
CA LEU A 380 7.71 -37.17 -25.67
C LEU A 380 8.11 -38.62 -25.38
N ILE A 381 9.27 -38.83 -24.76
CA ILE A 381 9.73 -40.16 -24.35
C ILE A 381 8.77 -40.78 -23.34
N VAL A 382 8.33 -40.03 -22.32
CA VAL A 382 7.35 -40.51 -21.33
C VAL A 382 6.00 -40.85 -21.98
N CYS A 383 5.52 -40.03 -22.92
CA CYS A 383 4.30 -40.32 -23.67
C CYS A 383 4.43 -41.58 -24.55
N ILE A 384 5.58 -41.75 -25.22
CA ILE A 384 5.86 -42.93 -26.03
C ILE A 384 5.94 -44.18 -25.14
N ILE A 385 6.63 -44.11 -24.01
CA ILE A 385 6.72 -45.21 -23.03
C ILE A 385 5.33 -45.54 -22.49
N SER A 386 4.54 -44.56 -22.06
CA SER A 386 3.18 -44.81 -21.52
C SER A 386 2.28 -45.50 -22.57
N ARG A 387 2.37 -45.08 -23.85
CA ARG A 387 1.66 -45.75 -24.95
C ARG A 387 2.18 -47.15 -25.26
N LEU A 388 3.47 -47.42 -25.11
CA LEU A 388 4.05 -48.75 -25.34
C LEU A 388 3.73 -49.74 -24.22
N TYR A 389 3.59 -49.26 -22.99
CA TYR A 389 3.34 -50.10 -21.82
C TYR A 389 1.87 -50.18 -21.39
N ASN A 390 0.94 -49.49 -22.08
CA ASN A 390 -0.51 -49.53 -21.83
C ASN A 390 -0.85 -49.25 -20.35
N ILE A 391 -0.15 -48.27 -19.76
CA ILE A 391 -0.41 -47.73 -18.42
C ILE A 391 -1.34 -46.54 -18.54
#